data_AF-A0A5M3M9N9-F1
#
_entry.id   AF-A0A5M3M9N9-F1
#
_cell.length_a   1.000
_cell.length_b   1.000
_cell.length_c   1.000
_cell.angle_alpha   90.00
_cell.angle_beta   90.00
_cell.angle_gamma   90.00
#
_symmetry.space_group_name_H-M   'P 1'
#
loop_
_entity.id
_entity.type
_entity.pdbx_description
1 polymer ?
#
loop_
_entity_poly.entity_id
_entity_poly.type
_entity_poly.pdbx_seq_one_letter_code
_entity_poly.pdbx_strand_id
1 'polypeptide(L)'
;THYKITQTRSAIGLGEGKKETLVSLGLHRRMQTVYHPHGPEVAGKVLKVKEIVQVENVTVDQVRTKEEQRQERKADRGYSV
;
A
#
# COMPACT_ATOMS: atom_id res chain seq x y z
N THR A 1 -7.46 0.52 -13.04
CA THR A 1 -8.66 1.03 -12.36
C THR A 1 -8.42 1.27 -10.88
N HIS A 2 -7.40 0.65 -10.28
CA HIS A 2 -7.00 0.85 -8.91
C HIS A 2 -5.52 1.24 -8.80
N TYR A 3 -5.21 2.00 -7.77
CA TYR A 3 -3.85 2.23 -7.33
C TYR A 3 -3.43 1.12 -6.38
N LYS A 4 -2.35 0.42 -6.71
CA LYS A 4 -1.59 -0.40 -5.76
C LYS A 4 -0.51 0.48 -5.17
N ILE A 5 -0.65 0.85 -3.91
CA ILE A 5 0.22 1.80 -3.21
C ILE A 5 1.05 1.04 -2.18
N THR A 6 2.36 1.09 -2.31
CA THR A 6 3.30 0.48 -1.37
C THR A 6 4.16 1.55 -0.71
N GLN A 7 4.22 1.57 0.62
CA GLN A 7 5.13 2.48 1.34
C GLN A 7 6.57 1.97 1.25
N THR A 8 7.43 2.63 0.48
CA THR A 8 8.82 2.20 0.27
C THR A 8 9.79 2.82 1.28
N ARG A 9 9.51 4.03 1.78
CA ARG A 9 10.33 4.71 2.79
C ARG A 9 9.58 4.99 4.09
N SER A 10 10.35 5.14 5.17
CA SER A 10 9.82 5.46 6.50
C SER A 10 9.30 6.91 6.56
N ALA A 11 8.28 7.14 7.39
CA ALA A 11 7.77 8.47 7.69
C ALA A 11 8.41 9.11 8.95
N ILE A 12 9.41 8.46 9.54
CA ILE A 12 10.20 9.02 10.64
C ILE A 12 10.88 10.32 10.18
N GLY A 13 10.83 11.35 11.02
CA GLY A 13 11.38 12.67 10.71
C GLY A 13 10.56 13.50 9.71
N LEU A 14 9.44 12.98 9.19
CA LEU A 14 8.52 13.76 8.36
C LEU A 14 7.48 14.51 9.22
N GLY A 15 6.95 15.60 8.68
CA GLY A 15 5.88 16.37 9.32
C GLY A 15 4.58 15.56 9.49
N GLU A 16 3.78 15.96 10.48
CA GLU A 16 2.54 15.29 10.88
C GLU A 16 1.56 15.11 9.71
N GLY A 17 1.39 16.14 8.88
CA GLY A 17 0.49 16.05 7.72
C GLY A 17 0.86 14.97 6.70
N LYS A 18 2.14 14.58 6.56
CA LYS A 18 2.53 13.43 5.72
C LYS A 18 2.22 12.10 6.42
N LYS A 19 2.44 12.03 7.74
CA LYS A 19 2.11 10.85 8.56
C LYS A 19 0.61 10.56 8.56
N GLU A 20 -0.21 11.59 8.79
CA GLU A 20 -1.67 11.48 8.74
C GLU A 20 -2.16 11.05 7.36
N THR A 21 -1.55 11.56 6.29
CA THR A 21 -1.90 11.16 4.93
C THR A 21 -1.66 9.67 4.70
N LEU A 22 -0.54 9.12 5.18
CA LEU A 22 -0.28 7.67 5.12
C LEU A 22 -1.29 6.87 5.92
N VAL A 23 -1.62 7.30 7.15
CA VAL A 23 -2.64 6.65 7.99
C VAL A 23 -4.00 6.67 7.29
N SER A 24 -4.39 7.79 6.67
CA SER A 24 -5.64 7.91 5.92
C SER A 24 -5.69 7.02 4.67
N LEU A 25 -4.54 6.71 4.06
CA LEU A 25 -4.41 5.73 2.98
C LEU A 25 -4.41 4.28 3.50
N GLY A 26 -4.32 4.06 4.82
CA GLY A 26 -4.24 2.74 5.45
C GLY A 26 -2.82 2.17 5.56
N LEU A 27 -1.79 2.99 5.32
CA LEU A 27 -0.38 2.63 5.39
C LEU A 27 0.18 2.93 6.79
N HIS A 28 0.41 1.87 7.58
CA HIS A 28 0.84 1.97 8.97
C HIS A 28 2.31 1.57 9.16
N ARG A 29 2.89 0.82 8.21
CA ARG A 29 4.27 0.31 8.28
C ARG A 29 4.90 0.23 6.90
N ARG A 30 6.23 0.32 6.87
CA ARG A 30 7.02 0.20 5.64
C ARG A 30 6.78 -1.16 4.97
N MET A 31 6.84 -1.20 3.65
CA MET A 31 6.56 -2.35 2.78
C MET A 31 5.12 -2.87 2.86
N GLN A 32 4.20 -2.13 3.50
CA GLN A 32 2.78 -2.42 3.41
C GLN A 32 2.25 -1.94 2.06
N THR A 33 1.38 -2.76 1.47
CA THR A 33 0.66 -2.46 0.24
C THR A 33 -0.83 -2.31 0.54
N VAL A 34 -1.46 -1.30 -0.06
CA VAL A 34 -2.90 -1.06 -0.01
C VAL A 34 -3.43 -0.82 -1.43
N TYR A 35 -4.70 -1.16 -1.65
CA TYR A 35 -5.37 -0.96 -2.93
C TYR A 35 -6.49 0.05 -2.74
N HIS A 36 -6.55 1.04 -3.63
CA HIS A 36 -7.62 2.05 -3.65
C HIS A 36 -8.13 2.24 -5.07
N PRO A 37 -9.44 2.44 -5.29
CA PRO A 37 -9.96 2.80 -6.61
C PRO A 37 -9.36 4.13 -7.08
N HIS A 38 -9.23 4.29 -8.39
CA HIS A 38 -8.84 5.59 -8.95
C HIS A 38 -9.86 6.65 -8.57
N GLY A 39 -9.38 7.79 -8.11
CA GLY A 39 -10.21 8.94 -7.75
C GLY A 39 -9.34 10.14 -7.40
N PRO A 40 -9.87 11.36 -7.57
CA PRO A 40 -9.11 12.60 -7.33
C PRO A 40 -8.64 12.73 -5.88
N GLU A 41 -9.44 12.27 -4.91
CA GLU A 41 -9.06 12.29 -3.48
C GLU A 41 -7.84 11.42 -3.21
N VAL A 42 -7.86 10.17 -3.69
CA VAL A 42 -6.74 9.24 -3.52
C VAL A 42 -5.50 9.73 -4.26
N ALA A 43 -5.67 10.24 -5.49
CA ALA A 43 -4.58 10.82 -6.27
C ALA A 43 -3.93 12.01 -5.55
N GLY A 44 -4.72 12.90 -4.95
CA GLY A 44 -4.21 14.03 -4.15
C GLY A 44 -3.42 13.57 -2.93
N LYS A 45 -3.92 12.56 -2.19
CA LYS A 45 -3.20 11.95 -1.07
C LYS A 45 -1.89 11.33 -1.53
N VAL A 46 -1.89 10.57 -2.63
CA VAL A 46 -0.69 9.97 -3.23
C VAL A 46 0.34 11.04 -3.59
N LEU A 47 -0.07 12.12 -4.26
CA LEU A 47 0.84 13.21 -4.65
C LEU A 47 1.50 13.89 -3.45
N LYS A 48 0.80 14.01 -2.33
CA LYS A 48 1.33 14.58 -1.07
C LYS A 48 2.43 13.72 -0.43
N VAL A 49 2.45 12.42 -0.70
CA VAL A 49 3.44 11.46 -0.14
C VAL A 49 4.26 10.75 -1.22
N LYS A 50 4.31 11.29 -2.44
CA LYS A 50 4.94 10.65 -3.63
C LYS A 50 6.40 10.26 -3.45
N GLU A 51 7.14 10.90 -2.53
CA GLU A 51 8.56 10.60 -2.31
C GLU A 51 8.80 9.32 -1.48
N ILE A 52 7.78 8.82 -0.79
CA ILE A 52 7.89 7.69 0.14
C ILE A 52 6.96 6.52 -0.20
N VAL A 53 6.20 6.63 -1.29
CA VAL A 53 5.35 5.57 -1.81
C VAL A 53 5.75 5.20 -3.24
N GLN A 54 5.53 3.95 -3.59
CA GLN A 54 5.52 3.46 -4.96
C GLN A 54 4.08 3.17 -5.35
N VAL A 55 3.68 3.58 -6.55
CA VAL A 55 2.32 3.41 -7.05
C VAL A 55 2.35 2.69 -8.38
N GLU A 56 1.56 1.64 -8.49
CA GLU A 56 1.31 0.92 -9.72
C GLU A 56 -0.18 1.03 -10.07
N ASN A 57 -0.49 1.21 -11.36
CA ASN A 57 -1.87 1.17 -11.85
C ASN A 57 -2.22 -0.29 -12.14
N VAL A 58 -3.22 -0.82 -11.45
CA VAL A 58 -3.66 -2.22 -11.57
C VAL A 58 -5.13 -2.29 -11.96
N THR A 59 -5.54 -3.41 -12.56
CA THR A 59 -6.94 -3.70 -12.87
C THR A 59 -7.70 -4.22 -11.64
N VAL A 60 -9.02 -4.42 -11.75
CA VAL A 60 -9.86 -4.83 -10.60
C VAL A 60 -9.53 -6.27 -10.17
N ASP A 61 -9.27 -7.14 -11.13
CA ASP A 61 -8.88 -8.54 -10.96
C ASP A 61 -7.54 -8.74 -10.25
N GLN A 62 -6.68 -7.71 -10.26
CA GLN A 62 -5.38 -7.70 -9.59
C GLN A 62 -5.46 -7.19 -8.14
N VAL A 63 -6.61 -6.67 -7.69
CA VAL A 63 -6.78 -6.20 -6.31
C VAL A 63 -6.77 -7.41 -5.38
N ARG A 64 -5.98 -7.32 -4.31
CA ARG A 64 -5.86 -8.37 -3.30
C ARG A 64 -6.28 -7.88 -1.92
N THR A 65 -7.12 -8.67 -1.26
CA THR A 65 -7.45 -8.54 0.15
C THR A 65 -6.21 -8.79 1.03
N LYS A 66 -6.27 -8.39 2.31
CA LYS A 66 -5.16 -8.62 3.25
C LYS A 66 -4.85 -10.11 3.43
N GLU A 67 -5.87 -10.96 3.35
CA GLU A 67 -5.74 -12.41 3.50
C GLU A 67 -5.07 -13.03 2.27
N GLU A 68 -5.51 -12.68 1.07
CA GLU A 68 -4.88 -13.12 -0.18
C GLU A 68 -3.40 -12.71 -0.22
N GLN A 69 -3.09 -11.44 0.08
CA GLN A 69 -1.70 -10.96 0.17
C GLN A 69 -0.86 -11.72 1.20
N ARG A 70 -1.47 -12.26 2.25
CA ARG A 70 -0.77 -13.07 3.26
C ARG A 70 -0.53 -14.48 2.73
N GLN A 71 -1.51 -15.07 2.04
CA GLN A 71 -1.35 -16.39 1.42
C GLN A 71 -0.33 -16.36 0.29
N GLU A 72 -0.35 -15.34 -0.57
CA GLU A 72 0.63 -15.18 -1.66
C GLU A 72 2.08 -15.07 -1.16
N ARG A 73 2.27 -14.51 0.04
CA ARG A 73 3.60 -14.41 0.68
C ARG A 73 4.00 -15.66 1.46
N LYS A 74 3.07 -16.60 1.67
CA LYS A 74 3.32 -17.79 2.46
C LYS A 74 4.14 -18.76 1.61
N ALA A 75 5.32 -19.11 2.08
CA ALA A 75 6.13 -20.16 1.46
C ALA A 75 5.48 -21.54 1.64
N ASP A 76 5.80 -22.45 0.73
CA ASP A 76 5.39 -23.85 0.84
C ASP A 76 5.95 -24.50 2.10
N ARG A 77 5.15 -25.36 2.72
CA ARG A 77 5.61 -26.14 3.87
C ARG A 77 6.62 -27.17 3.39
N GLY A 78 7.84 -27.10 3.93
CA GLY A 78 8.92 -28.05 3.63
C GLY A 78 8.80 -29.42 4.31
N TYR A 79 7.68 -29.72 4.97
CA TYR A 79 7.41 -31.00 5.62
C TYR A 79 5.91 -31.32 5.64
N SER A 80 5.58 -32.60 5.67
CA SER A 80 4.25 -33.14 5.97
C SER A 80 4.31 -33.92 7.28
N VAL A 81 3.32 -33.75 8.15
CA VAL A 81 3.11 -34.55 9.38
C VAL A 81 2.00 -35.55 9.11
#